data_AF-A0A0M8U5Q4-F1
#
_entry.id   AF-A0A0M8U5Q4-F1
#
_cell.length_a   1.000
_cell.length_b   1.000
_cell.length_c   1.000
_cell.angle_alpha   90.00
_cell.angle_beta   90.00
_cell.angle_gamma   90.00
#
_symmetry.space_group_name_H-M   'P 1'
#
loop_
_entity.id
_entity.type
_entity.pdbx_description
1 polymer ?
#
loop_
_entity_poly.entity_id
_entity_poly.type
_entity_poly.pdbx_seq_one_letter_code
_entity_poly.pdbx_strand_id
1 'polypeptide(L)'
;MANEQQKEPRPGDAWAKEAALIAAALLVVACGAWIAAGLGAAADDGPDPGSLVSFTVGLATGEYTWPGGAANAYAAGELLVLAAAAVAAYRIRLRRRRKPDVDGAAHHLAQGEELGRLSAKGAASTAARLGVRSRVPGVLIGRSVRGRQPLYGSFEDMHVDIWGPRTGKTTRRAIPAILDAPGAVLVTSNKRDIVDATRGPRGARGAVWVFDPQQVAQEAPTWWWNPLSYVTDVARARKLAEHFASGSRDADASTDAYFDPAGRDLLANLLLAAATAKAPITQVYSWLANPKDDSPERILRGAGHHMPADALFGVITAPDKQRGGIYGVAQQMASCLVNPEVNRWVTPVAEDDDRPELDPAEFVRGEGTLYSLSREGSDSAGPLVTALTVAVVEAAEEYAGSQRGGRLSKPLLAVLDEAANVCRWRALPDLYSHYGSRGIILMTILQSWAQGVEVWGERGMEKLWSAANVRVYGGGVSDTRFLGDLSELAGEYDVREFTATRESGFAGWSGNRTVNESHRRDRVLKVSDLGAMPPGRALVLASGTKPVLVETLPWWQGPHADAVRASLTRHDPGART
;
A
#
# COMPACT_ATOMS: atom_id res chain seq x y z
N MET A 1 -37.91 -19.85 19.60
CA MET A 1 -38.61 -18.79 18.85
C MET A 1 -38.45 -19.09 17.38
N ALA A 2 -39.55 -19.03 16.63
CA ALA A 2 -39.73 -19.66 15.33
C ALA A 2 -38.78 -19.09 14.25
N ASN A 3 -38.32 -19.99 13.39
CA ASN A 3 -37.47 -19.75 12.24
C ASN A 3 -38.28 -19.00 11.17
N GLU A 4 -37.97 -17.73 10.92
CA GLU A 4 -38.61 -16.93 9.88
C GLU A 4 -38.00 -17.35 8.53
N GLN A 5 -38.66 -18.28 7.84
CA GLN A 5 -38.31 -18.68 6.48
C GLN A 5 -38.42 -17.47 5.55
N GLN A 6 -37.28 -17.00 5.05
CA GLN A 6 -37.23 -16.15 3.86
C GLN A 6 -37.96 -16.86 2.72
N LYS A 7 -39.09 -16.29 2.32
CA LYS A 7 -39.91 -16.76 1.20
C LYS A 7 -39.10 -16.56 -0.09
N GLU A 8 -38.65 -17.64 -0.71
CA GLU A 8 -38.09 -17.59 -2.06
C GLU A 8 -39.08 -16.90 -3.01
N PRO A 9 -38.61 -16.02 -3.92
CA PRO A 9 -39.47 -15.44 -4.93
C PRO A 9 -40.04 -16.57 -5.80
N ARG A 10 -41.38 -16.66 -5.87
CA ARG A 10 -42.07 -17.69 -6.65
C ARG A 10 -41.57 -17.65 -8.10
N PRO A 11 -41.34 -18.81 -8.76
CA PRO A 11 -40.91 -18.87 -10.16
C PRO A 11 -41.87 -18.21 -11.16
N GLY A 12 -43.05 -17.78 -10.70
CA GLY A 12 -44.02 -17.01 -11.48
C GLY A 12 -43.64 -15.54 -11.76
N ASP A 13 -42.73 -14.93 -11.00
CA ASP A 13 -42.45 -13.49 -11.13
C ASP A 13 -41.42 -13.16 -12.22
N ALA A 14 -40.65 -14.14 -12.69
CA ALA A 14 -39.62 -13.95 -13.70
C ALA A 14 -40.21 -13.88 -15.13
N TRP A 15 -41.07 -14.85 -15.50
CA TRP A 15 -41.70 -14.90 -16.83
C TRP A 15 -42.66 -13.71 -17.04
N ALA A 16 -43.34 -13.25 -15.98
CA ALA A 16 -44.25 -12.11 -16.04
C ALA A 16 -43.50 -10.79 -16.36
N LYS A 17 -42.29 -10.61 -15.81
CA LYS A 17 -41.44 -9.44 -16.11
C LYS A 17 -40.89 -9.48 -17.54
N GLU A 18 -40.49 -10.65 -18.02
CA GLU A 18 -40.00 -10.83 -19.38
C GLU A 18 -41.12 -10.61 -20.41
N ALA A 19 -42.31 -11.17 -20.18
CA ALA A 19 -43.48 -10.96 -21.02
C ALA A 19 -43.89 -9.47 -21.07
N ALA A 20 -43.88 -8.78 -19.93
CA ALA A 20 -44.17 -7.34 -19.88
C ALA A 20 -43.14 -6.49 -20.64
N LEU A 21 -41.86 -6.84 -20.58
CA LEU A 21 -40.80 -6.15 -21.33
C LEU A 21 -40.94 -6.36 -22.85
N ILE A 22 -41.28 -7.58 -23.28
CA ILE A 22 -41.52 -7.90 -24.69
C ILE A 22 -42.75 -7.14 -25.19
N ALA A 23 -43.85 -7.13 -24.44
CA ALA A 23 -45.05 -6.39 -24.78
C ALA A 23 -44.79 -4.88 -24.88
N ALA A 24 -44.03 -4.31 -23.94
CA ALA A 24 -43.64 -2.90 -23.98
C ALA A 24 -42.76 -2.57 -25.21
N ALA A 25 -41.81 -3.45 -25.56
CA ALA A 25 -40.96 -3.26 -26.73
C ALA A 25 -41.77 -3.30 -28.04
N LEU A 26 -42.70 -4.26 -28.16
CA LEU A 26 -43.60 -4.36 -29.31
C LEU A 26 -44.50 -3.13 -29.44
N LEU A 27 -44.97 -2.60 -28.31
CA LEU A 27 -45.81 -1.40 -28.29
C LEU A 27 -45.03 -0.14 -28.70
N VAL A 28 -43.76 -0.01 -28.30
CA VAL A 28 -42.88 1.08 -28.76
C VAL A 28 -42.68 1.02 -30.27
N VAL A 29 -42.38 -0.15 -30.83
CA VAL A 29 -42.22 -0.35 -32.28
C VAL A 29 -43.52 -0.08 -33.03
N ALA A 30 -44.67 -0.55 -32.51
CA ALA A 30 -45.96 -0.30 -33.12
C ALA A 30 -46.34 1.20 -33.11
N CYS A 31 -46.10 1.89 -32.00
CA CYS A 31 -46.31 3.33 -31.88
C CYS A 31 -45.43 4.12 -32.84
N GLY A 32 -44.15 3.75 -32.96
CA GLY A 32 -43.24 4.45 -33.85
C GLY A 32 -43.54 4.18 -35.32
N ALA A 33 -43.86 2.94 -35.69
CA ALA A 33 -44.35 2.63 -37.05
C ALA A 33 -45.64 3.39 -37.39
N TRP A 34 -46.55 3.56 -36.43
CA TRP A 34 -47.76 4.37 -36.59
C TRP A 34 -47.45 5.86 -36.79
N ILE A 35 -46.50 6.42 -36.02
CA ILE A 35 -46.04 7.80 -36.18
C ILE A 35 -45.33 7.98 -37.54
N ALA A 36 -44.47 7.05 -37.94
CA ALA A 36 -43.77 7.07 -39.22
C ALA A 36 -44.76 6.99 -40.39
N ALA A 37 -45.79 6.16 -40.28
CA ALA A 37 -46.88 6.08 -41.25
C ALA A 37 -47.68 7.39 -41.32
N GLY A 38 -48.00 8.02 -40.19
CA GLY A 38 -48.73 9.30 -40.15
C GLY A 38 -47.93 10.48 -40.73
N LEU A 39 -46.64 10.57 -40.39
CA LEU A 39 -45.74 11.60 -40.93
C LEU A 39 -45.45 11.36 -42.42
N GLY A 40 -45.30 10.11 -42.85
CA GLY A 40 -45.13 9.76 -44.25
C GLY A 40 -46.39 10.00 -45.09
N ALA A 41 -47.57 9.70 -44.55
CA ALA A 41 -48.85 10.02 -45.19
C ALA A 41 -49.02 11.54 -45.39
N ALA A 42 -48.62 12.35 -44.40
CA ALA A 42 -48.65 13.81 -44.52
C ALA A 42 -47.65 14.39 -45.53
N ALA A 43 -46.54 13.68 -45.81
CA ALA A 43 -45.50 14.12 -46.73
C ALA A 43 -45.72 13.66 -48.18
N ASP A 44 -46.24 12.44 -48.38
CA ASP A 44 -46.40 11.79 -49.68
C ASP A 44 -47.90 11.65 -50.11
N ASP A 45 -48.82 12.37 -49.44
CA ASP A 45 -50.28 12.32 -49.67
C ASP A 45 -50.87 10.89 -49.55
N GLY A 46 -50.36 10.14 -48.57
CA GLY A 46 -50.68 8.73 -48.32
C GLY A 46 -51.89 8.50 -47.40
N PRO A 47 -52.33 7.23 -47.21
CA PRO A 47 -53.50 6.90 -46.39
C PRO A 47 -53.26 7.19 -44.90
N ASP A 48 -54.21 7.89 -44.27
CA ASP A 48 -54.19 8.17 -42.83
C ASP A 48 -54.20 6.87 -42.01
N PRO A 49 -53.20 6.62 -41.15
CA PRO A 49 -53.16 5.41 -40.32
C PRO A 49 -54.26 5.34 -39.26
N GLY A 50 -55.00 6.42 -38.98
CA GLY A 50 -56.07 6.42 -38.00
C GLY A 50 -55.57 6.16 -36.57
N SER A 51 -56.26 5.34 -35.78
CA SER A 51 -55.80 4.97 -34.42
C SER A 51 -54.70 3.91 -34.45
N LEU A 52 -53.87 3.82 -33.40
CA LEU A 52 -52.84 2.78 -33.28
C LEU A 52 -53.40 1.35 -33.45
N VAL A 53 -54.58 1.09 -32.88
CA VAL A 53 -55.24 -0.23 -32.96
C VAL A 53 -55.72 -0.52 -34.38
N SER A 54 -56.38 0.44 -35.03
CA SER A 54 -56.82 0.27 -36.42
C SER A 54 -55.64 0.12 -37.39
N PHE A 55 -54.54 0.85 -37.16
CA PHE A 55 -53.32 0.75 -37.96
C PHE A 55 -52.66 -0.64 -37.81
N THR A 56 -52.48 -1.10 -36.57
CA THR A 56 -51.84 -2.41 -36.31
C THR A 56 -52.68 -3.57 -36.84
N VAL A 57 -54.00 -3.51 -36.70
CA VAL A 57 -54.91 -4.49 -37.29
C VAL A 57 -54.88 -4.39 -38.82
N GLY A 58 -55.00 -3.18 -39.39
CA GLY A 58 -55.01 -2.95 -40.84
C GLY A 58 -53.72 -3.37 -41.54
N LEU A 59 -52.57 -3.20 -40.88
CA LEU A 59 -51.28 -3.67 -41.40
C LEU A 59 -51.19 -5.21 -41.38
N ALA A 60 -51.80 -5.86 -40.38
CA ALA A 60 -51.82 -7.33 -40.26
C ALA A 60 -52.84 -8.00 -41.18
N THR A 61 -53.98 -7.35 -41.44
CA THR A 61 -55.02 -7.83 -42.37
C THR A 61 -54.73 -7.47 -43.83
N GLY A 62 -53.75 -6.60 -44.08
CA GLY A 62 -53.39 -6.12 -45.42
C GLY A 62 -54.31 -5.02 -45.96
N GLU A 63 -55.21 -4.49 -45.12
CA GLU A 63 -56.16 -3.42 -45.46
C GLU A 63 -55.50 -2.03 -45.43
N TYR A 64 -54.34 -1.88 -44.79
CA TYR A 64 -53.55 -0.65 -44.78
C TYR A 64 -52.32 -0.76 -45.69
N THR A 65 -52.12 0.23 -46.55
CA THR A 65 -50.95 0.32 -47.45
C THR A 65 -49.93 1.32 -46.90
N TRP A 66 -48.68 0.87 -46.75
CA TRP A 66 -47.62 1.67 -46.16
C TRP A 66 -47.25 2.89 -47.03
N PRO A 67 -47.20 4.12 -46.48
CA PRO A 67 -46.96 5.33 -47.26
C PRO A 67 -45.49 5.51 -47.66
N GLY A 68 -45.08 4.85 -48.75
CA GLY A 68 -43.99 5.30 -49.62
C GLY A 68 -42.62 5.61 -48.99
N GLY A 69 -41.87 6.51 -49.65
CA GLY A 69 -40.47 6.80 -49.36
C GLY A 69 -40.27 7.61 -48.07
N ALA A 70 -41.16 8.55 -47.77
CA ALA A 70 -41.09 9.36 -46.56
C ALA A 70 -41.30 8.51 -45.29
N ALA A 71 -42.30 7.62 -45.25
CA ALA A 71 -42.50 6.75 -44.09
C ALA A 71 -41.33 5.78 -43.87
N ASN A 72 -40.71 5.28 -44.95
CA ASN A 72 -39.50 4.47 -44.87
C ASN A 72 -38.33 5.24 -44.24
N ALA A 73 -38.16 6.51 -44.60
CA ALA A 73 -37.12 7.36 -44.01
C ALA A 73 -37.39 7.63 -42.52
N TYR A 74 -38.64 7.89 -42.12
CA TYR A 74 -39.00 8.07 -40.72
C TYR A 74 -38.85 6.77 -39.89
N ALA A 75 -39.28 5.62 -40.42
CA ALA A 75 -39.11 4.32 -39.77
C ALA A 75 -37.63 3.92 -39.68
N ALA A 76 -36.81 4.22 -40.68
CA ALA A 76 -35.36 4.03 -40.62
C ALA A 76 -34.72 4.94 -39.56
N GLY A 77 -35.16 6.19 -39.46
CA GLY A 77 -34.74 7.13 -38.42
C GLY A 77 -35.08 6.63 -37.00
N GLU A 78 -36.29 6.11 -36.81
CA GLU A 78 -36.73 5.51 -35.55
C GLU A 78 -35.88 4.29 -35.18
N LEU A 79 -35.66 3.37 -36.13
CA LEU A 79 -34.80 2.20 -35.91
C LEU A 79 -33.39 2.59 -35.50
N LEU A 80 -32.83 3.65 -36.08
CA LEU A 80 -31.52 4.20 -35.68
C LEU A 80 -31.53 4.75 -34.24
N VAL A 81 -32.59 5.46 -33.84
CA VAL A 81 -32.74 5.97 -32.46
C VAL A 81 -32.90 4.82 -31.47
N LEU A 82 -33.72 3.82 -31.78
CA LEU A 82 -33.90 2.63 -30.94
C LEU A 82 -32.61 1.82 -30.82
N ALA A 83 -31.87 1.65 -31.92
CA ALA A 83 -30.56 1.00 -31.90
C ALA A 83 -29.55 1.78 -31.03
N ALA A 84 -29.49 3.10 -31.16
CA ALA A 84 -28.63 3.94 -30.33
C ALA A 84 -29.02 3.86 -28.84
N ALA A 85 -30.31 3.88 -28.53
CA ALA A 85 -30.83 3.72 -27.17
C ALA A 85 -30.51 2.33 -26.59
N ALA A 86 -30.65 1.27 -27.39
CA ALA A 86 -30.30 -0.09 -26.99
C ALA A 86 -28.80 -0.23 -26.72
N VAL A 87 -27.94 0.33 -27.58
CA VAL A 87 -26.48 0.38 -27.36
C VAL A 87 -26.14 1.18 -26.10
N ALA A 88 -26.79 2.33 -25.88
CA ALA A 88 -26.60 3.14 -24.68
C ALA A 88 -27.04 2.38 -23.41
N ALA A 89 -28.21 1.75 -23.43
CA ALA A 89 -28.73 0.93 -22.34
C ALA A 89 -27.82 -0.27 -22.05
N TYR A 90 -27.33 -0.95 -23.10
CA TYR A 90 -26.36 -2.03 -23.00
C TYR A 90 -25.04 -1.55 -22.40
N ARG A 91 -24.48 -0.42 -22.87
CA ARG A 91 -23.28 0.22 -22.30
C ARG A 91 -23.48 0.61 -20.83
N ILE A 92 -24.64 1.16 -20.48
CA ILE A 92 -25.00 1.53 -19.09
C ILE A 92 -25.11 0.27 -18.23
N ARG A 93 -25.76 -0.78 -18.72
CA ARG A 93 -25.89 -2.09 -18.04
C ARG A 93 -24.53 -2.73 -17.81
N LEU A 94 -23.66 -2.75 -18.82
CA LEU A 94 -22.28 -3.23 -18.69
C LEU A 94 -21.48 -2.41 -17.67
N ARG A 95 -21.61 -1.08 -17.67
CA ARG A 95 -20.97 -0.20 -16.68
C ARG A 95 -21.48 -0.47 -15.27
N ARG A 96 -22.79 -0.71 -15.09
CA ARG A 96 -23.38 -1.04 -13.79
C ARG A 96 -22.97 -2.42 -13.29
N ARG A 97 -22.92 -3.44 -14.17
CA ARG A 97 -22.43 -4.79 -13.83
C ARG A 97 -20.94 -4.84 -13.47
N ARG A 98 -20.15 -3.86 -13.93
CA ARG A 98 -18.71 -3.76 -13.64
C ARG A 98 -18.39 -3.00 -12.35
N LYS A 99 -19.37 -2.39 -11.68
CA LYS A 99 -19.12 -1.72 -10.40
C LYS A 99 -18.95 -2.78 -9.31
N PRO A 100 -17.85 -2.75 -8.55
CA PRO A 100 -17.73 -3.61 -7.39
C PRO A 100 -18.81 -3.30 -6.37
N ASP A 101 -19.29 -4.33 -5.67
CA ASP A 101 -20.38 -4.22 -4.70
C ASP A 101 -20.05 -3.22 -3.57
N VAL A 102 -18.78 -3.19 -3.16
CA VAL A 102 -18.25 -2.28 -2.12
C VAL A 102 -18.32 -0.79 -2.49
N ASP A 103 -18.45 -0.42 -3.77
CA ASP A 103 -18.53 1.00 -4.18
C ASP A 103 -19.80 1.67 -3.66
N GLY A 104 -20.84 0.89 -3.32
CA GLY A 104 -22.05 1.40 -2.66
C GLY A 104 -21.77 2.05 -1.32
N ALA A 105 -20.88 1.45 -0.52
CA ALA A 105 -20.48 1.94 0.80
C ALA A 105 -19.88 3.36 0.77
N ALA A 106 -19.28 3.76 -0.37
CA ALA A 106 -18.72 5.09 -0.55
C ALA A 106 -19.74 6.22 -0.29
N HIS A 107 -21.05 5.95 -0.38
CA HIS A 107 -22.10 6.94 -0.09
C HIS A 107 -22.16 7.36 1.39
N HIS A 108 -21.74 6.48 2.29
CA HIS A 108 -21.80 6.67 3.74
C HIS A 108 -20.43 7.04 4.35
N LEU A 109 -19.40 7.13 3.49
CA LEU A 109 -18.03 7.49 3.83
C LEU A 109 -17.73 8.96 3.47
N ALA A 110 -16.57 9.47 3.91
CA ALA A 110 -16.22 10.89 3.73
C ALA A 110 -16.14 11.30 2.25
N GLN A 111 -16.65 12.49 1.95
CA GLN A 111 -16.80 13.00 0.58
C GLN A 111 -16.64 14.52 0.50
N GLY A 112 -16.28 15.01 -0.68
CA GLY A 112 -16.28 16.45 -0.97
C GLY A 112 -15.43 17.24 0.01
N GLU A 113 -16.03 18.23 0.67
CA GLU A 113 -15.33 19.08 1.64
C GLU A 113 -14.91 18.32 2.92
N GLU A 114 -15.59 17.23 3.28
CA GLU A 114 -15.22 16.40 4.43
C GLU A 114 -13.84 15.75 4.26
N LEU A 115 -13.35 15.61 3.01
CA LEU A 115 -12.01 15.08 2.71
C LEU A 115 -10.89 16.01 3.23
N GLY A 116 -11.20 17.29 3.47
CA GLY A 116 -10.35 18.23 4.19
C GLY A 116 -8.88 18.24 3.72
N ARG A 117 -7.98 17.88 4.65
CA ARG A 117 -6.52 17.89 4.43
C ARG A 117 -6.03 16.84 3.43
N LEU A 118 -6.78 15.77 3.20
CA LEU A 118 -6.41 14.74 2.23
C LEU A 118 -6.59 15.20 0.78
N SER A 119 -7.45 16.21 0.53
CA SER A 119 -7.63 16.75 -0.81
C SER A 119 -6.32 17.35 -1.36
N ALA A 120 -6.15 17.40 -2.67
CA ALA A 120 -4.98 18.04 -3.30
C ALA A 120 -4.74 19.48 -2.80
N LYS A 121 -5.80 20.27 -2.61
CA LYS A 121 -5.73 21.64 -2.08
C LYS A 121 -5.30 21.64 -0.60
N GLY A 122 -5.85 20.73 0.20
CA GLY A 122 -5.51 20.57 1.62
C GLY A 122 -4.04 20.20 1.81
N ALA A 123 -3.58 19.16 1.11
CA ALA A 123 -2.19 18.71 1.17
C ALA A 123 -1.21 19.76 0.65
N ALA A 124 -1.54 20.48 -0.45
CA ALA A 124 -0.72 21.58 -0.95
C ALA A 124 -0.61 22.73 0.05
N SER A 125 -1.70 23.10 0.73
CA SER A 125 -1.69 24.12 1.79
C SER A 125 -0.79 23.70 2.95
N THR A 126 -0.88 22.44 3.39
CA THR A 126 0.01 21.89 4.42
C THR A 126 1.48 21.91 3.97
N ALA A 127 1.78 21.47 2.74
CA ALA A 127 3.13 21.49 2.19
C ALA A 127 3.72 22.90 2.13
N ALA A 128 2.92 23.90 1.71
CA ALA A 128 3.32 25.30 1.67
C ALA A 128 3.59 25.85 3.09
N ARG A 129 2.72 25.56 4.06
CA ARG A 129 2.89 25.92 5.47
C ARG A 129 4.18 25.34 6.06
N LEU A 130 4.52 24.11 5.69
CA LEU A 130 5.71 23.39 6.15
C LEU A 130 6.98 23.79 5.37
N GLY A 131 6.88 24.66 4.36
CA GLY A 131 8.02 25.07 3.53
C GLY A 131 8.60 23.96 2.65
N VAL A 132 7.78 22.96 2.30
CA VAL A 132 8.21 21.80 1.51
C VAL A 132 8.45 22.19 0.06
N ARG A 133 9.62 21.84 -0.45
CA ARG A 133 10.02 21.99 -1.87
C ARG A 133 9.64 20.72 -2.63
N SER A 134 8.44 20.69 -3.18
CA SER A 134 7.92 19.54 -3.92
C SER A 134 7.09 19.98 -5.13
N ARG A 135 7.07 19.14 -6.18
CA ARG A 135 6.19 19.31 -7.36
C ARG A 135 4.80 18.73 -7.15
N VAL A 136 4.66 17.82 -6.17
CA VAL A 136 3.41 17.18 -5.79
C VAL A 136 2.97 17.64 -4.40
N PRO A 137 1.66 17.65 -4.09
CA PRO A 137 1.16 18.18 -2.82
C PRO A 137 1.44 17.26 -1.61
N GLY A 138 1.77 15.99 -1.85
CA GLY A 138 2.00 14.99 -0.80
C GLY A 138 2.21 13.60 -1.40
N VAL A 139 2.15 12.58 -0.55
CA VAL A 139 2.23 11.17 -0.93
C VAL A 139 0.87 10.69 -1.42
N LEU A 140 0.76 10.34 -2.71
CA LEU A 140 -0.50 9.91 -3.32
C LEU A 140 -1.05 8.63 -2.67
N ILE A 141 -2.28 8.69 -2.17
CA ILE A 141 -3.01 7.54 -1.60
C ILE A 141 -3.86 6.86 -2.68
N GLY A 142 -4.58 7.65 -3.47
CA GLY A 142 -5.49 7.16 -4.50
C GLY A 142 -6.48 8.24 -4.93
N ARG A 143 -7.59 7.85 -5.54
CA ARG A 143 -8.71 8.75 -5.84
C ARG A 143 -9.93 8.33 -5.05
N SER A 144 -10.68 9.26 -4.45
CA SER A 144 -11.95 8.94 -3.81
C SER A 144 -12.88 8.22 -4.80
N VAL A 145 -13.50 7.11 -4.42
CA VAL A 145 -14.42 6.37 -5.31
C VAL A 145 -15.56 7.27 -5.74
N ARG A 146 -16.10 8.06 -4.80
CA ARG A 146 -17.09 9.09 -5.09
C ARG A 146 -16.40 10.44 -5.26
N GLY A 147 -16.69 11.13 -6.36
CA GLY A 147 -16.08 12.43 -6.70
C GLY A 147 -14.74 12.34 -7.44
N ARG A 148 -14.07 11.17 -7.46
CA ARG A 148 -12.82 10.92 -8.20
C ARG A 148 -11.69 11.91 -7.86
N GLN A 149 -11.71 12.47 -6.66
CA GLN A 149 -10.74 13.46 -6.22
C GLN A 149 -9.44 12.76 -5.79
N PRO A 150 -8.25 13.22 -6.22
CA PRO A 150 -7.00 12.65 -5.77
C PRO A 150 -6.77 13.00 -4.29
N LEU A 151 -6.37 11.99 -3.51
CA LEU A 151 -6.10 12.09 -2.08
C LEU A 151 -4.63 11.86 -1.79
N TYR A 152 -4.09 12.66 -0.88
CA TYR A 152 -2.67 12.68 -0.51
C TYR A 152 -2.53 12.64 1.00
N GLY A 153 -1.54 11.89 1.49
CA GLY A 153 -0.95 12.14 2.80
C GLY A 153 -0.02 13.33 2.68
N SER A 154 -0.11 14.28 3.60
CA SER A 154 0.79 15.42 3.62
C SER A 154 2.21 14.97 3.98
N PHE A 155 3.21 15.81 3.70
CA PHE A 155 4.60 15.47 3.98
C PHE A 155 4.97 15.45 5.46
N GLU A 156 4.01 15.49 6.39
CA GLU A 156 4.17 15.21 7.82
C GLU A 156 3.40 13.95 8.29
N ASP A 157 2.58 13.37 7.41
CA ASP A 157 1.74 12.22 7.74
C ASP A 157 2.51 10.91 7.60
N MET A 158 2.42 10.07 8.64
CA MET A 158 3.00 8.73 8.61
C MET A 158 2.00 7.70 8.12
N HIS A 159 2.47 6.69 7.37
CA HIS A 159 1.61 5.80 6.60
C HIS A 159 1.77 4.33 7.01
N VAL A 160 0.72 3.71 7.54
CA VAL A 160 0.69 2.25 7.73
C VAL A 160 -0.28 1.64 6.73
N ASP A 161 0.24 0.74 5.90
CA ASP A 161 -0.46 0.15 4.79
C ASP A 161 -0.54 -1.38 5.01
N ILE A 162 -1.75 -1.93 5.19
CA ILE A 162 -1.99 -3.38 5.27
C ILE A 162 -2.60 -3.87 3.95
N TRP A 163 -1.85 -4.69 3.22
CA TRP A 163 -2.20 -5.16 1.89
C TRP A 163 -1.89 -6.64 1.74
N GLY A 164 -2.92 -7.46 1.64
CA GLY A 164 -2.75 -8.88 1.39
C GLY A 164 -2.12 -9.19 0.02
N PRO A 165 -1.73 -10.44 -0.24
CA PRO A 165 -1.11 -10.84 -1.49
C PRO A 165 -1.95 -10.48 -2.74
N ARG A 166 -1.27 -10.12 -3.84
CA ARG A 166 -1.87 -9.86 -5.17
C ARG A 166 -2.91 -8.72 -5.24
N THR A 167 -2.96 -7.84 -4.25
CA THR A 167 -3.84 -6.65 -4.23
C THR A 167 -3.25 -5.43 -4.94
N GLY A 168 -1.96 -5.50 -5.29
CA GLY A 168 -1.26 -4.48 -6.06
C GLY A 168 -0.51 -3.43 -5.24
N LYS A 169 -0.18 -3.72 -3.96
CA LYS A 169 0.59 -2.83 -3.06
C LYS A 169 1.79 -2.18 -3.74
N THR A 170 2.60 -2.99 -4.43
CA THR A 170 3.79 -2.51 -5.12
C THR A 170 3.43 -1.55 -6.27
N THR A 171 2.56 -2.03 -7.17
CA THR A 171 2.22 -1.33 -8.41
C THR A 171 1.35 -0.09 -8.24
N ARG A 172 0.55 -0.03 -7.16
CA ARG A 172 -0.48 0.99 -6.95
C ARG A 172 -0.18 1.95 -5.80
N ARG A 173 0.76 1.58 -4.91
CA ARG A 173 1.07 2.35 -3.70
C ARG A 173 2.56 2.68 -3.60
N ALA A 174 3.42 1.68 -3.56
CA ALA A 174 4.87 1.88 -3.38
C ALA A 174 5.52 2.62 -4.56
N ILE A 175 5.36 2.11 -5.78
CA ILE A 175 5.98 2.69 -6.98
C ILE A 175 5.55 4.16 -7.20
N PRO A 176 4.25 4.51 -7.21
CA PRO A 176 3.84 5.91 -7.32
C PRO A 176 4.46 6.81 -6.24
N ALA A 177 4.49 6.36 -4.98
CA ALA A 177 5.06 7.13 -3.88
C ALA A 177 6.57 7.40 -4.05
N ILE A 178 7.34 6.39 -4.48
CA ILE A 178 8.79 6.50 -4.75
C ILE A 178 9.06 7.54 -5.85
N LEU A 179 8.29 7.51 -6.94
CA LEU A 179 8.50 8.37 -8.10
C LEU A 179 8.14 9.83 -7.80
N ASP A 180 7.10 10.05 -7.00
CA ASP A 180 6.62 11.36 -6.58
C ASP A 180 7.42 11.99 -5.42
N ALA A 181 8.27 11.21 -4.74
CA ALA A 181 9.03 11.67 -3.59
C ALA A 181 9.95 12.87 -3.91
N PRO A 182 9.91 13.97 -3.14
CA PRO A 182 10.65 15.19 -3.46
C PRO A 182 12.16 15.10 -3.15
N GLY A 183 12.55 14.43 -2.06
CA GLY A 183 13.93 14.30 -1.63
C GLY A 183 14.52 12.91 -1.88
N ALA A 184 15.43 12.53 -0.98
CA ALA A 184 16.00 11.20 -0.91
C ALA A 184 14.91 10.14 -0.66
N VAL A 185 15.12 8.94 -1.19
CA VAL A 185 14.20 7.81 -1.02
C VAL A 185 14.95 6.61 -0.48
N LEU A 186 14.41 6.01 0.57
CA LEU A 186 14.85 4.72 1.07
C LEU A 186 13.76 3.68 0.77
N VAL A 187 14.12 2.53 0.25
CA VAL A 187 13.19 1.44 -0.07
C VAL A 187 13.72 0.14 0.48
N THR A 188 12.89 -0.61 1.19
CA THR A 188 13.18 -2.01 1.52
C THR A 188 12.35 -2.92 0.62
N SER A 189 12.89 -4.06 0.19
CA SER A 189 12.12 -5.07 -0.55
C SER A 189 12.78 -6.44 -0.52
N ASN A 190 11.99 -7.49 -0.75
CA ASN A 190 12.48 -8.85 -0.99
C ASN A 190 12.39 -9.28 -2.46
N LYS A 191 12.08 -8.34 -3.36
CA LYS A 191 11.89 -8.55 -4.79
C LYS A 191 12.59 -7.46 -5.60
N ARG A 192 12.87 -7.78 -6.86
CA ARG A 192 13.47 -6.86 -7.83
C ARG A 192 12.48 -5.90 -8.50
N ASP A 193 11.17 -6.14 -8.37
CA ASP A 193 10.12 -5.44 -9.11
C ASP A 193 10.08 -3.92 -8.84
N ILE A 194 10.24 -3.49 -7.59
CA ILE A 194 10.32 -2.06 -7.25
C ILE A 194 11.57 -1.43 -7.86
N VAL A 195 12.71 -2.10 -7.72
CA VAL A 195 14.02 -1.61 -8.19
C VAL A 195 13.98 -1.42 -9.70
N ASP A 196 13.59 -2.46 -10.45
CA ASP A 196 13.55 -2.42 -11.90
C ASP A 196 12.58 -1.38 -12.45
N ALA A 197 11.43 -1.20 -11.79
CA ALA A 197 10.43 -0.21 -12.20
C ALA A 197 10.87 1.24 -11.94
N THR A 198 11.65 1.50 -10.88
CA THR A 198 11.88 2.87 -10.39
C THR A 198 13.31 3.36 -10.54
N ARG A 199 14.32 2.49 -10.70
CA ARG A 199 15.74 2.86 -10.82
C ARG A 199 16.03 3.81 -11.98
N GLY A 200 15.41 3.61 -13.15
CA GLY A 200 15.58 4.50 -14.30
C GLY A 200 15.07 5.91 -14.03
N PRO A 201 13.78 6.09 -13.71
CA PRO A 201 13.20 7.40 -13.39
C PRO A 201 13.88 8.11 -12.22
N ARG A 202 14.28 7.38 -11.17
CA ARG A 202 14.99 7.96 -10.01
C ARG A 202 16.44 8.31 -10.33
N GLY A 203 17.11 7.52 -11.16
CA GLY A 203 18.47 7.80 -11.65
C GLY A 203 18.58 9.11 -12.43
N ALA A 204 17.49 9.57 -13.05
CA ALA A 204 17.43 10.90 -13.69
C ALA A 204 17.38 12.08 -12.69
N ARG A 205 17.18 11.80 -11.39
CA ARG A 205 17.06 12.82 -10.33
C ARG A 205 18.24 12.80 -9.35
N GLY A 206 18.86 11.64 -9.13
CA GLY A 206 19.99 11.49 -8.21
C GLY A 206 20.60 10.09 -8.28
N ALA A 207 21.69 9.89 -7.53
CA ALA A 207 22.38 8.61 -7.47
C ALA A 207 21.45 7.48 -7.00
N VAL A 208 21.59 6.30 -7.62
CA VAL A 208 20.84 5.10 -7.27
C VAL A 208 21.80 4.10 -6.66
N TRP A 209 21.51 3.70 -5.42
CA TRP A 209 22.28 2.75 -4.63
C TRP A 209 21.41 1.52 -4.43
N VAL A 210 21.78 0.39 -5.03
CA VAL A 210 21.08 -0.89 -4.85
C VAL A 210 21.96 -1.77 -3.98
N PHE A 211 21.55 -2.00 -2.74
CA PHE A 211 22.24 -2.85 -1.76
C PHE A 211 21.64 -4.24 -1.87
N ASP A 212 22.36 -5.15 -2.53
CA ASP A 212 21.88 -6.50 -2.86
C ASP A 212 22.84 -7.61 -2.38
N PRO A 213 23.06 -7.73 -1.06
CA PRO A 213 23.96 -8.73 -0.48
C PRO A 213 23.54 -10.18 -0.73
N GLN A 214 22.26 -10.43 -1.08
CA GLN A 214 21.70 -11.76 -1.33
C GLN A 214 21.32 -12.00 -2.80
N GLN A 215 21.78 -11.15 -3.73
CA GLN A 215 21.57 -11.30 -5.18
C GLN A 215 20.09 -11.45 -5.58
N VAL A 216 19.19 -10.71 -4.91
CA VAL A 216 17.75 -10.64 -5.17
C VAL A 216 17.47 -10.03 -6.55
N ALA A 217 18.16 -8.94 -6.90
CA ALA A 217 18.10 -8.29 -8.20
C ALA A 217 19.28 -8.68 -9.10
N GLN A 218 20.24 -9.46 -8.57
CA GLN A 218 21.51 -9.83 -9.19
C GLN A 218 22.38 -8.59 -9.48
N GLU A 219 22.36 -7.63 -8.56
CA GLU A 219 23.16 -6.42 -8.69
C GLU A 219 24.62 -6.69 -8.28
N ALA A 220 25.56 -6.14 -9.05
CA ALA A 220 26.98 -6.20 -8.70
C ALA A 220 27.31 -5.18 -7.59
N PRO A 221 28.21 -5.50 -6.65
CA PRO A 221 28.64 -4.60 -5.58
C PRO A 221 29.58 -3.51 -6.12
N THR A 222 29.01 -2.55 -6.85
CA THR A 222 29.71 -1.40 -7.47
C THR A 222 29.98 -0.26 -6.49
N TRP A 223 29.51 -0.39 -5.25
CA TRP A 223 29.66 0.54 -4.14
C TRP A 223 29.64 -0.26 -2.83
N TRP A 224 29.98 0.38 -1.71
CA TRP A 224 29.93 -0.23 -0.39
C TRP A 224 29.56 0.79 0.69
N TRP A 225 29.18 0.32 1.88
CA TRP A 225 28.88 1.18 3.04
C TRP A 225 29.60 0.64 4.26
N ASN A 226 30.37 1.49 4.96
CA ASN A 226 30.98 1.09 6.23
C ASN A 226 29.96 1.14 7.39
N PRO A 227 29.48 0.01 7.96
CA PRO A 227 28.51 0.07 9.06
C PRO A 227 29.11 0.62 10.35
N LEU A 228 30.44 0.57 10.50
CA LEU A 228 31.13 1.14 11.66
C LEU A 228 31.21 2.66 11.60
N SER A 229 30.93 3.30 10.46
CA SER A 229 30.79 4.76 10.36
C SER A 229 29.64 5.29 11.24
N TYR A 230 28.64 4.46 11.52
CA TYR A 230 27.56 4.76 12.46
C TYR A 230 28.02 4.68 13.94
N VAL A 231 29.07 3.93 14.26
CA VAL A 231 29.50 3.71 15.65
C VAL A 231 30.44 4.82 16.12
N THR A 232 29.84 5.92 16.61
CA THR A 232 30.59 7.07 17.15
C THR A 232 30.79 7.01 18.67
N ASP A 233 29.98 6.22 19.36
CA ASP A 233 29.96 6.12 20.81
C ASP A 233 29.34 4.79 21.27
N VAL A 234 29.34 4.57 22.59
CA VAL A 234 28.79 3.36 23.22
C VAL A 234 27.31 3.16 22.91
N ALA A 235 26.52 4.25 22.82
CA ALA A 235 25.08 4.15 22.57
C ALA A 235 24.80 3.71 21.13
N ARG A 236 25.50 4.28 20.13
CA ARG A 236 25.40 3.84 18.74
C ARG A 236 25.92 2.43 18.52
N ALA A 237 26.98 2.03 19.24
CA ALA A 237 27.45 0.64 19.22
C ALA A 237 26.38 -0.35 19.71
N ARG A 238 25.70 -0.01 20.81
CA ARG A 238 24.59 -0.82 21.36
C ARG A 238 23.39 -0.89 20.42
N LYS A 239 23.00 0.24 19.81
CA LYS A 239 21.93 0.27 18.80
C LYS A 239 22.27 -0.62 17.61
N LEU A 240 23.50 -0.53 17.10
CA LEU A 240 23.93 -1.39 15.98
C LEU A 240 23.87 -2.87 16.36
N ALA A 241 24.38 -3.25 17.54
CA ALA A 241 24.27 -4.62 18.04
C ALA A 241 22.81 -5.09 18.19
N GLU A 242 21.89 -4.20 18.59
CA GLU A 242 20.46 -4.51 18.65
C GLU A 242 19.85 -4.77 17.27
N HIS A 243 20.25 -4.04 16.23
CA HIS A 243 19.85 -4.33 14.85
C HIS A 243 20.33 -5.70 14.39
N PHE A 244 21.57 -6.07 14.71
CA PHE A 244 22.09 -7.40 14.46
C PHE A 244 21.28 -8.49 15.19
N ALA A 245 21.00 -8.28 16.48
CA ALA A 245 20.21 -9.21 17.28
C ALA A 245 18.76 -9.38 16.81
N SER A 246 18.14 -8.33 16.25
CA SER A 246 16.76 -8.37 15.76
C SER A 246 16.62 -9.02 14.38
N GLY A 247 17.61 -8.85 13.50
CA GLY A 247 17.59 -9.39 12.15
C GLY A 247 18.05 -10.85 12.04
N SER A 248 18.81 -11.36 13.02
CA SER A 248 19.41 -12.71 12.97
C SER A 248 18.56 -13.81 13.60
N ARG A 249 17.36 -13.50 14.12
CA ARG A 249 16.52 -14.46 14.85
C ARG A 249 15.40 -15.01 13.99
N ASP A 250 15.22 -16.33 14.09
CA ASP A 250 14.00 -17.00 13.66
C ASP A 250 12.84 -16.60 14.57
N ALA A 251 11.64 -16.50 13.99
CA ALA A 251 10.43 -16.04 14.69
C ALA A 251 10.06 -16.91 15.91
N ASP A 252 10.40 -18.21 15.87
CA ASP A 252 10.05 -19.20 16.88
C ASP A 252 11.18 -19.49 17.90
N ALA A 253 12.32 -18.79 17.81
CA ALA A 253 13.47 -19.06 18.68
C ALA A 253 13.21 -18.56 20.13
N SER A 254 13.24 -19.48 21.10
CA SER A 254 13.10 -19.14 22.53
C SER A 254 14.23 -18.22 22.99
N THR A 255 13.88 -17.12 23.66
CA THR A 255 14.86 -16.17 24.18
C THR A 255 15.47 -16.67 25.49
N ASP A 256 16.79 -16.75 25.58
CA ASP A 256 17.46 -16.96 26.87
C ASP A 256 17.60 -15.62 27.60
N ALA A 257 16.87 -15.47 28.71
CA ALA A 257 16.79 -14.22 29.45
C ALA A 257 18.16 -13.71 29.98
N TYR A 258 19.18 -14.58 30.05
CA TYR A 258 20.51 -14.23 30.50
C TYR A 258 21.51 -14.08 29.35
N PHE A 259 21.60 -15.07 28.46
CA PHE A 259 22.63 -15.06 27.41
C PHE A 259 22.32 -14.07 26.28
N ASP A 260 21.05 -13.80 26.00
CA ASP A 260 20.67 -12.89 24.93
C ASP A 260 21.12 -11.44 25.16
N PRO A 261 20.84 -10.81 26.33
CA PRO A 261 21.36 -9.48 26.62
C PRO A 261 22.89 -9.46 26.69
N ALA A 262 23.51 -10.47 27.32
CA ALA A 262 24.96 -10.53 27.49
C ALA A 262 25.71 -10.66 26.16
N GLY A 263 25.22 -11.50 25.24
CA GLY A 263 25.79 -11.65 23.89
C GLY A 263 25.67 -10.37 23.07
N ARG A 264 24.53 -9.66 23.18
CA ARG A 264 24.34 -8.36 22.54
C ARG A 264 25.31 -7.31 23.08
N ASP A 265 25.50 -7.26 24.40
CA ASP A 265 26.44 -6.32 25.03
C ASP A 265 27.90 -6.62 24.65
N LEU A 266 28.29 -7.90 24.56
CA LEU A 266 29.58 -8.32 24.01
C LEU A 266 29.74 -7.81 22.57
N LEU A 267 28.78 -8.07 21.69
CA LEU A 267 28.81 -7.62 20.30
C LEU A 267 28.93 -6.10 20.20
N ALA A 268 28.17 -5.35 21.02
CA ALA A 268 28.25 -3.89 21.05
C ALA A 268 29.66 -3.39 21.39
N ASN A 269 30.31 -3.97 22.40
CA ASN A 269 31.66 -3.57 22.77
C ASN A 269 32.69 -3.95 21.70
N LEU A 270 32.53 -5.09 21.01
CA LEU A 270 33.40 -5.47 19.89
C LEU A 270 33.22 -4.54 18.67
N LEU A 271 31.98 -4.15 18.35
CA LEU A 271 31.71 -3.16 17.30
C LEU A 271 32.34 -1.81 17.64
N LEU A 272 32.27 -1.37 18.90
CA LEU A 272 32.95 -0.17 19.37
C LEU A 272 34.47 -0.29 19.20
N ALA A 273 35.06 -1.43 19.59
CA ALA A 273 36.50 -1.67 19.45
C ALA A 273 36.94 -1.63 17.98
N ALA A 274 36.17 -2.24 17.07
CA ALA A 274 36.46 -2.22 15.65
C ALA A 274 36.40 -0.79 15.07
N ALA A 275 35.38 -0.02 15.44
CA ALA A 275 35.25 1.38 15.04
C ALA A 275 36.41 2.24 15.57
N THR A 276 36.79 2.08 16.84
CA THR A 276 37.94 2.76 17.45
C THR A 276 39.26 2.43 16.75
N ALA A 277 39.46 1.16 16.39
CA ALA A 277 40.66 0.71 15.67
C ALA A 277 40.65 1.03 14.17
N LYS A 278 39.55 1.56 13.63
CA LYS A 278 39.30 1.69 12.18
C LYS A 278 39.50 0.36 11.44
N ALA A 279 39.16 -0.75 12.10
CA ALA A 279 39.21 -2.08 11.51
C ALA A 279 37.95 -2.34 10.67
N PRO A 280 38.00 -3.24 9.66
CA PRO A 280 36.80 -3.65 8.95
C PRO A 280 35.82 -4.37 9.90
N ILE A 281 34.52 -4.26 9.66
CA ILE A 281 33.50 -4.90 10.50
C ILE A 281 33.66 -6.43 10.60
N THR A 282 34.24 -7.05 9.59
CA THR A 282 34.57 -8.49 9.56
C THR A 282 35.53 -8.91 10.67
N GLN A 283 36.37 -7.99 11.18
CA GLN A 283 37.26 -8.25 12.32
C GLN A 283 36.50 -8.65 13.58
N VAL A 284 35.26 -8.16 13.75
CA VAL A 284 34.40 -8.52 14.88
C VAL A 284 34.13 -10.02 14.91
N TYR A 285 33.89 -10.64 13.75
CA TYR A 285 33.67 -12.08 13.67
C TYR A 285 34.93 -12.88 14.03
N SER A 286 36.11 -12.39 13.62
CA SER A 286 37.40 -13.00 14.00
C SER A 286 37.63 -12.97 15.51
N TRP A 287 37.31 -11.86 16.19
CA TRP A 287 37.36 -11.78 17.65
C TRP A 287 36.35 -12.70 18.33
N LEU A 288 35.13 -12.78 17.79
CA LEU A 288 34.12 -13.70 18.30
C LEU A 288 34.52 -15.18 18.15
N ALA A 289 35.29 -15.51 17.11
CA ALA A 289 35.82 -16.86 16.89
C ALA A 289 37.01 -17.22 17.80
N ASN A 290 37.64 -16.23 18.44
CA ASN A 290 38.75 -16.43 19.37
C ASN A 290 38.48 -15.77 20.74
N PRO A 291 37.71 -16.41 21.64
CA PRO A 291 37.34 -15.82 22.94
C PRO A 291 38.49 -15.50 23.90
N LYS A 292 39.73 -15.89 23.56
CA LYS A 292 40.95 -15.61 24.33
C LYS A 292 41.70 -14.37 23.80
N ASP A 293 41.28 -13.82 22.66
CA ASP A 293 41.85 -12.59 22.11
C ASP A 293 41.40 -11.39 22.96
N ASP A 294 42.35 -10.79 23.66
CA ASP A 294 42.16 -9.60 24.49
C ASP A 294 42.48 -8.30 23.75
N SER A 295 42.83 -8.35 22.45
CA SER A 295 43.08 -7.15 21.66
C SER A 295 41.92 -6.13 21.65
N PRO A 296 40.63 -6.53 21.58
CA PRO A 296 39.53 -5.56 21.60
C PRO A 296 39.44 -4.79 22.92
N GLU A 297 39.70 -5.48 24.02
CA GLU A 297 39.75 -4.90 25.36
C GLU A 297 40.86 -3.85 25.46
N ARG A 298 42.07 -4.19 25.01
CA ARG A 298 43.21 -3.26 25.02
C ARG A 298 42.97 -2.04 24.12
N ILE A 299 42.35 -2.24 22.95
CA ILE A 299 41.96 -1.15 22.04
C ILE A 299 41.03 -0.17 22.75
N LEU A 300 39.96 -0.67 23.38
CA LEU A 300 39.01 0.18 24.11
C LEU A 300 39.67 0.88 25.30
N ARG A 301 40.50 0.16 26.07
CA ARG A 301 41.20 0.74 27.23
C ARG A 301 42.16 1.84 26.80
N GLY A 302 42.93 1.62 25.73
CA GLY A 302 43.84 2.61 25.16
C GLY A 302 43.15 3.86 24.62
N ALA A 303 41.92 3.74 24.15
CA ALA A 303 41.09 4.85 23.68
C ALA A 303 40.27 5.55 24.79
N GLY A 304 40.42 5.15 26.06
CA GLY A 304 39.69 5.75 27.18
C GLY A 304 38.27 5.22 27.39
N HIS A 305 37.85 4.19 26.65
CA HIS A 305 36.59 3.49 26.87
C HIS A 305 36.70 2.46 28.01
N HIS A 306 37.03 2.93 29.22
CA HIS A 306 37.34 2.07 30.38
C HIS A 306 36.19 1.12 30.75
N MET A 307 34.96 1.61 30.86
CA MET A 307 33.80 0.77 31.25
C MET A 307 33.47 -0.31 30.19
N PRO A 308 33.42 -0.01 28.88
CA PRO A 308 33.35 -1.04 27.84
C PRO A 308 34.51 -2.06 27.88
N ALA A 309 35.74 -1.61 28.15
CA ALA A 309 36.90 -2.49 28.28
C ALA A 309 36.76 -3.44 29.49
N ASP A 310 36.37 -2.92 30.66
CA ASP A 310 36.13 -3.73 31.86
C ASP A 310 35.00 -4.76 31.64
N ALA A 311 33.96 -4.40 30.90
CA ALA A 311 32.88 -5.32 30.51
C ALA A 311 33.39 -6.45 29.60
N LEU A 312 34.21 -6.14 28.58
CA LEU A 312 34.86 -7.16 27.74
C LEU A 312 35.76 -8.08 28.56
N PHE A 313 36.59 -7.51 29.42
CA PHE A 313 37.48 -8.25 30.30
C PHE A 313 36.70 -9.23 31.20
N GLY A 314 35.57 -8.79 31.75
CA GLY A 314 34.68 -9.64 32.55
C GLY A 314 34.14 -10.85 31.78
N VAL A 315 33.82 -10.70 30.49
CA VAL A 315 33.37 -11.81 29.64
C VAL A 315 34.54 -12.73 29.24
N ILE A 316 35.70 -12.17 28.88
CA ILE A 316 36.91 -12.94 28.51
C ILE A 316 37.37 -13.82 29.68
N THR A 317 37.32 -13.31 30.90
CA THR A 317 37.74 -14.02 32.11
C THR A 317 36.65 -14.87 32.77
N ALA A 318 35.42 -14.86 32.24
CA ALA A 318 34.33 -15.66 32.77
C ALA A 318 34.62 -17.18 32.65
N PRO A 319 33.98 -18.03 33.50
CA PRO A 319 34.09 -19.48 33.40
C PRO A 319 33.75 -20.01 32.00
N ASP A 320 34.45 -21.05 31.56
CA ASP A 320 34.41 -21.55 30.17
C ASP A 320 32.98 -21.76 29.61
N LYS A 321 32.08 -22.36 30.40
CA LYS A 321 30.69 -22.60 29.97
C LYS A 321 29.91 -21.30 29.77
N GLN A 322 30.10 -20.33 30.66
CA GLN A 322 29.42 -19.03 30.60
C GLN A 322 29.98 -18.19 29.44
N ARG A 323 31.32 -18.12 29.32
CA ARG A 323 31.99 -17.44 28.22
C ARG A 323 31.57 -18.03 26.87
N GLY A 324 31.59 -19.35 26.73
CA GLY A 324 31.17 -20.04 25.51
C GLY A 324 29.72 -19.73 25.13
N GLY A 325 28.80 -19.70 26.10
CA GLY A 325 27.40 -19.32 25.85
C GLY A 325 27.24 -17.88 25.35
N ILE A 326 27.91 -16.92 25.98
CA ILE A 326 27.82 -15.49 25.59
C ILE A 326 28.42 -15.28 24.19
N TYR A 327 29.60 -15.84 23.91
CA TYR A 327 30.24 -15.74 22.60
C TYR A 327 29.41 -16.44 21.51
N GLY A 328 28.82 -17.61 21.79
CA GLY A 328 27.97 -18.31 20.84
C GLY A 328 26.74 -17.50 20.41
N VAL A 329 26.09 -16.82 21.36
CA VAL A 329 24.98 -15.91 21.06
C VAL A 329 25.46 -14.73 20.20
N ALA A 330 26.59 -14.10 20.55
CA ALA A 330 27.13 -12.99 19.78
C ALA A 330 27.56 -13.41 18.35
N GLN A 331 28.12 -14.62 18.19
CA GLN A 331 28.44 -15.20 16.89
C GLN A 331 27.20 -15.40 16.01
N GLN A 332 26.10 -15.87 16.60
CA GLN A 332 24.82 -16.02 15.89
C GLN A 332 24.30 -14.67 15.40
N MET A 333 24.39 -13.62 16.22
CA MET A 333 23.99 -12.27 15.84
C MET A 333 24.82 -11.71 14.67
N ALA A 334 26.13 -11.99 14.66
CA ALA A 334 27.07 -11.54 13.62
C ALA A 334 27.20 -12.50 12.42
N SER A 335 26.36 -13.53 12.32
CA SER A 335 26.48 -14.62 11.34
C SER A 335 26.45 -14.16 9.88
N CYS A 336 25.77 -13.06 9.56
CA CYS A 336 25.73 -12.50 8.21
C CYS A 336 27.11 -12.04 7.69
N LEU A 337 28.05 -11.72 8.61
CA LEU A 337 29.42 -11.28 8.27
C LEU A 337 30.34 -12.43 7.85
N VAL A 338 29.90 -13.68 7.99
CA VAL A 338 30.67 -14.86 7.54
C VAL A 338 30.67 -14.96 6.02
N ASN A 339 29.65 -14.43 5.36
CA ASN A 339 29.48 -14.58 3.92
C ASN A 339 30.32 -13.54 3.15
N PRO A 340 31.31 -13.97 2.33
CA PRO A 340 32.13 -13.05 1.55
C PRO A 340 31.33 -12.17 0.58
N GLU A 341 30.22 -12.67 0.02
CA GLU A 341 29.39 -11.88 -0.89
C GLU A 341 28.69 -10.72 -0.16
N VAL A 342 28.32 -10.92 1.11
CA VAL A 342 27.80 -9.84 1.97
C VAL A 342 28.91 -8.83 2.28
N ASN A 343 30.10 -9.32 2.62
CA ASN A 343 31.23 -8.48 3.03
C ASN A 343 31.64 -7.49 1.94
N ARG A 344 31.55 -7.85 0.65
CA ARG A 344 31.83 -6.94 -0.47
C ARG A 344 31.00 -5.66 -0.46
N TRP A 345 29.84 -5.66 0.18
CA TRP A 345 28.97 -4.49 0.30
C TRP A 345 29.25 -3.63 1.54
N VAL A 346 30.01 -4.16 2.51
CA VAL A 346 30.21 -3.51 3.82
C VAL A 346 31.66 -3.28 4.21
N THR A 347 32.59 -3.73 3.36
CA THR A 347 34.03 -3.49 3.49
C THR A 347 34.64 -3.20 2.12
N PRO A 348 35.76 -2.46 2.05
CA PRO A 348 36.55 -2.39 0.84
C PRO A 348 37.08 -3.78 0.47
N VAL A 349 37.17 -4.11 -0.81
CA VAL A 349 37.67 -5.43 -1.29
C VAL A 349 39.20 -5.47 -1.44
N ALA A 350 39.83 -4.31 -1.55
CA ALA A 350 41.28 -4.14 -1.67
C ALA A 350 41.69 -2.77 -1.08
N GLU A 351 42.99 -2.55 -0.87
CA GLU A 351 43.49 -1.25 -0.40
C GLU A 351 43.25 -0.12 -1.42
N ASP A 352 43.19 -0.46 -2.71
CA ASP A 352 42.98 0.43 -3.85
C ASP A 352 41.54 0.36 -4.40
N ASP A 353 40.57 -0.03 -3.57
CA ASP A 353 39.16 -0.11 -3.94
C ASP A 353 38.60 1.28 -4.34
N ASP A 354 38.26 1.44 -5.62
CA ASP A 354 37.76 2.69 -6.22
C ASP A 354 36.23 2.84 -6.13
N ARG A 355 35.55 1.82 -5.59
CA ARG A 355 34.10 1.84 -5.43
C ARG A 355 33.70 2.93 -4.42
N PRO A 356 32.68 3.75 -4.73
CA PRO A 356 32.25 4.79 -3.82
C PRO A 356 31.71 4.20 -2.51
N GLU A 357 32.11 4.81 -1.40
CA GLU A 357 31.51 4.59 -0.09
C GLU A 357 30.23 5.42 0.03
N LEU A 358 29.11 4.78 0.37
CA LEU A 358 27.87 5.48 0.68
C LEU A 358 27.99 6.13 2.07
N ASP A 359 27.97 7.46 2.12
CA ASP A 359 27.78 8.23 3.36
C ASP A 359 26.29 8.57 3.56
N PRO A 360 25.60 8.00 4.57
CA PRO A 360 24.23 8.34 4.91
C PRO A 360 24.00 9.85 5.11
N ALA A 361 24.96 10.58 5.68
CA ALA A 361 24.83 12.01 5.95
C ALA A 361 24.83 12.83 4.65
N GLU A 362 25.65 12.46 3.66
CA GLU A 362 25.60 13.08 2.33
C GLU A 362 24.36 12.67 1.54
N PHE A 363 23.99 11.39 1.60
CA PHE A 363 22.84 10.84 0.89
C PHE A 363 21.53 11.60 1.17
N VAL A 364 21.23 11.86 2.45
CA VAL A 364 19.97 12.50 2.88
C VAL A 364 19.85 13.97 2.46
N ARG A 365 20.96 14.60 2.03
CA ARG A 365 20.98 15.98 1.52
C ARG A 365 20.61 16.06 0.03
N GLY A 366 20.68 14.94 -0.67
CA GLY A 366 20.41 14.83 -2.11
C GLY A 366 18.98 14.40 -2.46
N GLU A 367 18.81 13.99 -3.72
CA GLU A 367 17.59 13.35 -4.25
C GLU A 367 17.83 11.89 -4.66
N GLY A 368 18.87 11.27 -4.09
CA GLY A 368 19.25 9.89 -4.37
C GLY A 368 18.20 8.87 -3.95
N THR A 369 18.39 7.62 -4.34
CA THR A 369 17.51 6.52 -3.95
C THR A 369 18.35 5.32 -3.52
N LEU A 370 18.08 4.83 -2.32
CA LEU A 370 18.69 3.62 -1.76
C LEU A 370 17.64 2.51 -1.73
N TYR A 371 17.93 1.42 -2.42
CA TYR A 371 17.15 0.18 -2.38
C TYR A 371 17.91 -0.84 -1.54
N SER A 372 17.36 -1.22 -0.39
CA SER A 372 17.92 -2.24 0.49
C SER A 372 17.17 -3.56 0.32
N LEU A 373 17.83 -4.54 -0.29
CA LEU A 373 17.24 -5.83 -0.62
C LEU A 373 17.69 -6.91 0.37
N SER A 374 16.73 -7.70 0.85
CA SER A 374 17.00 -8.91 1.63
C SER A 374 15.91 -9.95 1.40
N ARG A 375 16.22 -11.22 1.62
CA ARG A 375 15.23 -12.30 1.70
C ARG A 375 15.38 -13.03 3.02
N GLU A 376 14.26 -13.53 3.54
CA GLU A 376 14.27 -14.40 4.71
C GLU A 376 15.01 -15.70 4.41
N GLY A 377 15.61 -16.28 5.45
CA GLY A 377 16.42 -17.48 5.34
C GLY A 377 17.66 -17.42 6.22
N SER A 378 18.37 -18.54 6.29
CA SER A 378 19.61 -18.68 7.07
C SER A 378 20.78 -17.82 6.55
N ASP A 379 20.68 -17.31 5.33
CA ASP A 379 21.63 -16.39 4.69
C ASP A 379 21.15 -14.91 4.69
N SER A 380 20.14 -14.59 5.51
CA SER A 380 19.53 -13.26 5.57
C SER A 380 20.54 -12.15 5.87
N ALA A 381 20.52 -11.10 5.05
CA ALA A 381 21.21 -9.85 5.30
C ALA A 381 20.35 -8.82 6.06
N GLY A 382 19.20 -9.24 6.61
CA GLY A 382 18.26 -8.41 7.37
C GLY A 382 18.90 -7.54 8.46
N PRO A 383 19.88 -8.03 9.24
CA PRO A 383 20.69 -7.21 10.15
C PRO A 383 21.28 -5.95 9.51
N LEU A 384 21.94 -6.10 8.37
CA LEU A 384 22.63 -5.02 7.66
C LEU A 384 21.63 -4.09 6.97
N VAL A 385 20.56 -4.65 6.39
CA VAL A 385 19.48 -3.84 5.81
C VAL A 385 18.80 -2.96 6.85
N THR A 386 18.53 -3.50 8.04
CA THR A 386 17.96 -2.75 9.16
C THR A 386 18.96 -1.70 9.65
N ALA A 387 20.23 -2.06 9.82
CA ALA A 387 21.27 -1.12 10.26
C ALA A 387 21.45 0.05 9.28
N LEU A 388 21.52 -0.21 7.97
CA LEU A 388 21.64 0.81 6.94
C LEU A 388 20.38 1.70 6.90
N THR A 389 19.19 1.10 7.03
CA THR A 389 17.92 1.85 7.11
C THR A 389 17.92 2.82 8.27
N VAL A 390 18.30 2.36 9.46
CA VAL A 390 18.36 3.21 10.67
C VAL A 390 19.43 4.28 10.53
N ALA A 391 20.63 3.94 10.02
CA ALA A 391 21.69 4.91 9.80
C ALA A 391 21.26 6.06 8.87
N VAL A 392 20.54 5.75 7.78
CA VAL A 392 20.01 6.76 6.85
C VAL A 392 18.90 7.60 7.51
N VAL A 393 18.00 6.98 8.26
CA VAL A 393 16.90 7.71 8.92
C VAL A 393 17.41 8.60 10.05
N GLU A 394 18.35 8.14 10.88
CA GLU A 394 18.96 8.96 11.93
C GLU A 394 19.83 10.08 11.33
N ALA A 395 20.58 9.83 10.25
CA ALA A 395 21.30 10.88 9.53
C ALA A 395 20.35 11.95 8.98
N ALA A 396 19.17 11.55 8.49
CA ALA A 396 18.13 12.47 8.05
C ALA A 396 17.57 13.29 9.22
N GLU A 397 17.39 12.69 10.39
CA GLU A 397 16.94 13.39 11.61
C GLU A 397 17.97 14.41 12.09
N GLU A 398 19.25 14.03 12.14
CA GLU A 398 20.35 14.93 12.51
C GLU A 398 20.44 16.11 11.53
N TYR A 399 20.35 15.82 10.23
CA TYR A 399 20.33 16.86 9.23
C TYR A 399 19.10 17.77 9.38
N ALA A 400 17.90 17.21 9.59
CA ALA A 400 16.67 17.98 9.83
C ALA A 400 16.82 18.94 11.03
N GLY A 401 17.46 18.50 12.13
CA GLY A 401 17.73 19.34 13.29
C GLY A 401 18.59 20.58 12.99
N SER A 402 19.46 20.50 11.99
CA SER A 402 20.26 21.65 11.50
C SER A 402 19.50 22.57 10.53
N GLN A 403 18.34 22.15 10.02
CA GLN A 403 17.56 22.90 9.04
C GLN A 403 16.58 23.87 9.71
N ARG A 404 16.15 24.88 8.94
CA ARG A 404 15.13 25.85 9.41
C ARG A 404 13.85 25.11 9.79
N GLY A 405 13.38 25.35 11.02
CA GLY A 405 12.18 24.69 11.55
C GLY A 405 12.39 23.25 12.01
N GLY A 406 13.65 22.77 12.10
CA GLY A 406 13.96 21.41 12.55
C GLY A 406 13.47 20.32 11.59
N ARG A 407 13.41 20.64 10.29
CA ARG A 407 12.72 19.84 9.27
C ARG A 407 13.44 19.85 7.92
N LEU A 408 13.41 18.73 7.21
CA LEU A 408 13.85 18.63 5.82
C LEU A 408 12.93 19.44 4.88
N SER A 409 13.53 20.43 4.19
CA SER A 409 12.80 21.19 3.15
C SER A 409 12.46 20.34 1.92
N LYS A 410 13.24 19.30 1.64
CA LYS A 410 12.91 18.21 0.70
C LYS A 410 12.72 16.93 1.51
N PRO A 411 11.47 16.55 1.84
CA PRO A 411 11.21 15.39 2.67
C PRO A 411 11.86 14.10 2.16
N LEU A 412 12.44 13.33 3.07
CA LEU A 412 12.87 11.95 2.81
C LEU A 412 11.63 11.06 2.87
N LEU A 413 11.47 10.17 1.89
CA LEU A 413 10.45 9.13 1.91
C LEU A 413 11.10 7.76 2.11
N ALA A 414 10.78 7.06 3.19
CA ALA A 414 11.15 5.67 3.38
C ALA A 414 9.95 4.77 3.11
N VAL A 415 9.99 4.01 2.02
CA VAL A 415 9.00 3.00 1.69
C VAL A 415 9.51 1.66 2.22
N LEU A 416 9.05 1.30 3.40
CA LEU A 416 9.41 0.07 4.08
C LEU A 416 8.48 -1.06 3.60
N ASP A 417 8.68 -1.52 2.35
CA ASP A 417 7.99 -2.70 1.86
C ASP A 417 8.58 -3.96 2.47
N GLU A 418 7.71 -4.90 2.85
CA GLU A 418 8.09 -6.10 3.59
C GLU A 418 8.82 -5.78 4.89
N ALA A 419 8.42 -4.71 5.60
CA ALA A 419 9.08 -4.25 6.82
C ALA A 419 9.23 -5.36 7.88
N ALA A 420 8.24 -6.24 8.00
CA ALA A 420 8.28 -7.35 8.94
C ALA A 420 9.33 -8.43 8.60
N ASN A 421 9.69 -8.55 7.31
CA ASN A 421 10.53 -9.64 6.81
C ASN A 421 11.96 -9.17 6.49
N VAL A 422 12.10 -7.92 6.01
CA VAL A 422 13.35 -7.37 5.46
C VAL A 422 14.02 -6.38 6.41
N CYS A 423 13.24 -5.54 7.09
CA CYS A 423 13.74 -4.45 7.92
C CYS A 423 13.07 -4.48 9.29
N ARG A 424 13.46 -5.46 10.13
CA ARG A 424 12.91 -5.73 11.46
C ARG A 424 13.33 -4.68 12.50
N TRP A 425 12.97 -3.43 12.25
CA TRP A 425 13.26 -2.31 13.14
C TRP A 425 12.35 -2.35 14.37
N ARG A 426 12.79 -3.03 15.43
CA ARG A 426 11.99 -3.22 16.67
C ARG A 426 11.53 -1.90 17.32
N ALA A 427 12.36 -0.87 17.29
CA ALA A 427 12.03 0.44 17.86
C ALA A 427 11.13 1.31 16.96
N LEU A 428 10.76 0.86 15.75
CA LEU A 428 9.96 1.63 14.80
C LEU A 428 8.64 2.20 15.40
N PRO A 429 7.85 1.44 16.19
CA PRO A 429 6.62 1.97 16.79
C PRO A 429 6.85 3.14 17.76
N ASP A 430 8.01 3.18 18.42
CA ASP A 430 8.37 4.24 19.36
C ASP A 430 8.80 5.52 18.64
N LEU A 431 9.37 5.39 17.45
CA LEU A 431 9.93 6.50 16.68
C LEU A 431 8.94 7.08 15.65
N TYR A 432 7.84 6.37 15.39
CA TYR A 432 6.89 6.70 14.34
C TYR A 432 6.29 8.12 14.46
N SER A 433 5.96 8.58 15.66
CA SER A 433 5.43 9.94 15.87
C SER A 433 6.48 11.04 15.78
N HIS A 434 7.77 10.70 15.89
CA HIS A 434 8.86 11.66 15.97
C HIS A 434 9.34 12.15 14.59
N TYR A 435 9.29 11.29 13.57
CA TYR A 435 9.87 11.57 12.25
C TYR A 435 9.00 12.47 11.35
N GLY A 436 7.67 12.40 11.47
CA GLY A 436 6.75 13.18 10.61
C GLY A 436 6.94 14.71 10.74
N SER A 437 7.24 15.20 11.94
CA SER A 437 7.52 16.63 12.18
C SER A 437 8.86 17.10 11.60
N ARG A 438 9.79 16.18 11.35
CA ARG A 438 11.13 16.42 10.78
C ARG A 438 11.18 16.28 9.25
N GLY A 439 10.06 15.93 8.61
CA GLY A 439 10.02 15.73 7.16
C GLY A 439 10.64 14.40 6.72
N ILE A 440 10.61 13.42 7.60
CA ILE A 440 11.03 12.04 7.33
C ILE A 440 9.75 11.21 7.34
N ILE A 441 9.33 10.77 6.16
CA ILE A 441 8.03 10.12 5.97
C ILE A 441 8.22 8.63 5.83
N LEU A 442 7.68 7.89 6.79
CA LEU A 442 7.70 6.44 6.78
C LEU A 442 6.38 5.92 6.21
N MET A 443 6.50 5.04 5.22
CA MET A 443 5.42 4.23 4.67
C MET A 443 5.73 2.77 4.97
N THR A 444 5.16 2.26 6.07
CA THR A 444 5.32 0.88 6.50
C THR A 444 4.25 0.01 5.86
N ILE A 445 4.67 -0.92 5.00
CA ILE A 445 3.76 -1.80 4.26
C ILE A 445 3.86 -3.22 4.84
N LEU A 446 2.73 -3.74 5.31
CA LEU A 446 2.58 -5.08 5.90
C LEU A 446 1.61 -5.91 5.07
N GLN A 447 1.83 -7.23 5.00
CA GLN A 447 0.88 -8.11 4.30
C GLN A 447 -0.34 -8.44 5.17
N SER A 448 -0.18 -8.46 6.49
CA SER A 448 -1.23 -8.73 7.45
C SER A 448 -0.95 -8.05 8.79
N TRP A 449 -1.96 -7.97 9.65
CA TRP A 449 -1.79 -7.50 11.03
C TRP A 449 -0.85 -8.42 11.83
N ALA A 450 -1.00 -9.74 11.67
CA ALA A 450 -0.20 -10.75 12.34
C ALA A 450 1.31 -10.60 12.07
N GLN A 451 1.73 -10.24 10.86
CA GLN A 451 3.15 -9.96 10.56
C GLN A 451 3.71 -8.81 11.39
N GLY A 452 2.91 -7.78 11.64
CA GLY A 452 3.33 -6.69 12.51
C GLY A 452 3.45 -7.13 13.97
N VAL A 453 2.51 -7.96 14.44
CA VAL A 453 2.53 -8.54 15.78
C VAL A 453 3.77 -9.44 15.99
N GLU A 454 4.18 -10.19 14.98
CA GLU A 454 5.38 -11.03 15.03
C GLU A 454 6.66 -10.23 15.32
N VAL A 455 6.78 -9.02 14.77
CA VAL A 455 7.98 -8.19 14.92
C VAL A 455 7.93 -7.27 16.14
N TRP A 456 6.76 -6.67 16.42
CA TRP A 456 6.62 -5.64 17.45
C TRP A 456 5.78 -6.06 18.66
N GLY A 457 5.24 -7.27 18.66
CA GLY A 457 4.22 -7.70 19.61
C GLY A 457 2.88 -6.99 19.39
N GLU A 458 1.84 -7.42 20.10
CA GLU A 458 0.49 -6.84 20.00
C GLU A 458 0.51 -5.34 20.32
N ARG A 459 1.12 -4.98 21.45
CA ARG A 459 1.21 -3.59 21.92
C ARG A 459 2.00 -2.70 20.96
N GLY A 460 3.08 -3.22 20.38
CA GLY A 460 3.89 -2.45 19.43
C GLY A 460 3.16 -2.23 18.11
N MET A 461 2.45 -3.25 17.61
CA MET A 461 1.62 -3.12 16.41
C MET A 461 0.44 -2.14 16.62
N GLU A 462 -0.25 -2.22 17.75
CA GLU A 462 -1.30 -1.27 18.14
C GLU A 462 -0.75 0.16 18.25
N LYS A 463 0.43 0.33 18.86
CA LYS A 463 1.11 1.62 18.95
C LYS A 463 1.45 2.19 17.57
N LEU A 464 2.01 1.36 16.69
CA LEU A 464 2.35 1.75 15.32
C LEU A 464 1.12 2.18 14.53
N TRP A 465 0.06 1.36 14.56
CA TRP A 465 -1.21 1.66 13.90
C TRP A 465 -1.81 2.95 14.44
N SER A 466 -1.84 3.13 15.76
CA SER A 466 -2.41 4.32 16.42
C SER A 466 -1.60 5.59 16.15
N ALA A 467 -0.28 5.49 16.01
CA ALA A 467 0.59 6.62 15.69
C ALA A 467 0.50 7.07 14.22
N ALA A 468 0.09 6.18 13.31
CA ALA A 468 -0.05 6.51 11.90
C ALA A 468 -1.20 7.50 11.65
N ASN A 469 -0.89 8.59 10.93
CA ASN A 469 -1.89 9.58 10.51
C ASN A 469 -2.77 9.07 9.37
N VAL A 470 -2.19 8.25 8.49
CA VAL A 470 -2.86 7.64 7.36
C VAL A 470 -2.70 6.12 7.47
N ARG A 471 -3.83 5.43 7.62
CA ARG A 471 -3.92 3.97 7.68
C ARG A 471 -4.68 3.49 6.46
N VAL A 472 -4.10 2.55 5.71
CA VAL A 472 -4.67 2.08 4.45
C VAL A 472 -4.84 0.58 4.52
N TYR A 473 -6.06 0.12 4.25
CA TYR A 473 -6.36 -1.29 4.03
C TYR A 473 -6.63 -1.55 2.54
N GLY A 474 -5.74 -2.29 1.88
CA GLY A 474 -5.79 -2.57 0.44
C GLY A 474 -6.52 -3.87 0.05
N GLY A 475 -7.15 -4.56 1.00
CA GLY A 475 -7.82 -5.84 0.77
C GLY A 475 -6.91 -7.06 0.94
N GLY A 476 -7.46 -8.25 0.67
CA GLY A 476 -6.70 -9.51 0.56
C GLY A 476 -6.25 -10.14 1.88
N VAL A 477 -6.83 -9.73 3.00
CA VAL A 477 -6.52 -10.26 4.35
C VAL A 477 -7.77 -10.94 4.91
N SER A 478 -7.59 -12.03 5.66
CA SER A 478 -8.67 -12.84 6.24
C SER A 478 -8.76 -12.76 7.77
N ASP A 479 -7.98 -11.89 8.41
CA ASP A 479 -8.01 -11.65 9.86
C ASP A 479 -9.32 -10.98 10.28
N THR A 480 -10.27 -11.78 10.76
CA THR A 480 -11.62 -11.32 11.10
C THR A 480 -11.64 -10.31 12.24
N ARG A 481 -10.68 -10.35 13.17
CA ARG A 481 -10.58 -9.39 14.28
C ARG A 481 -10.21 -8.02 13.73
N PHE A 482 -9.10 -7.95 12.99
CA PHE A 482 -8.66 -6.71 12.35
C PHE A 482 -9.72 -6.14 11.40
N LEU A 483 -10.35 -6.98 10.56
CA LEU A 483 -11.43 -6.53 9.69
C LEU A 483 -12.68 -6.08 10.46
N GLY A 484 -12.95 -6.68 11.62
CA GLY A 484 -14.00 -6.26 12.55
C GLY A 484 -13.77 -4.83 13.04
N ASP A 485 -12.55 -4.53 13.47
CA ASP A 485 -12.14 -3.19 13.92
C ASP A 485 -12.29 -2.16 12.79
N LEU A 486 -11.89 -2.50 11.56
CA LEU A 486 -12.10 -1.64 10.39
C LEU A 486 -13.58 -1.40 10.08
N SER A 487 -14.40 -2.44 10.19
CA SER A 487 -15.85 -2.37 9.98
C SER A 487 -16.51 -1.45 11.01
N GLU A 488 -16.08 -1.53 12.27
CA GLU A 488 -16.56 -0.66 13.36
C GLU A 488 -16.13 0.79 13.15
N LEU A 489 -14.87 1.03 12.75
CA LEU A 489 -14.39 2.38 12.44
C LEU A 489 -15.08 3.00 11.22
N ALA A 490 -15.50 2.18 10.24
CA ALA A 490 -16.32 2.63 9.10
C ALA A 490 -17.74 3.04 9.50
N GLY A 491 -18.23 2.53 10.61
CA GLY A 491 -19.52 2.88 11.21
C GLY A 491 -20.72 2.18 10.60
N GLU A 492 -21.91 2.64 11.00
CA GLU A 492 -23.22 2.14 10.61
C GLU A 492 -24.06 3.26 9.96
N TYR A 493 -25.06 2.87 9.18
CA TYR A 493 -26.03 3.78 8.59
C TYR A 493 -27.45 3.21 8.69
N ASP A 494 -28.44 4.11 8.70
CA ASP A 494 -29.85 3.72 8.75
C ASP A 494 -30.36 3.35 7.35
N VAL A 495 -30.78 2.09 7.20
CA VAL A 495 -31.51 1.60 6.04
C VAL A 495 -33.01 1.78 6.31
N ARG A 496 -33.69 2.45 5.37
CA ARG A 496 -35.16 2.53 5.34
C ARG A 496 -35.68 1.40 4.47
N GLU A 497 -36.30 0.40 5.09
CA GLU A 497 -36.98 -0.67 4.36
C GLU A 497 -38.44 -0.30 4.17
N PHE A 498 -38.88 -0.26 2.91
CA PHE A 498 -40.28 -0.07 2.55
C PHE A 498 -40.87 -1.42 2.16
N THR A 499 -41.62 -2.04 3.06
CA THR A 499 -42.36 -3.25 2.75
C THR A 499 -43.76 -2.86 2.29
N ALA A 500 -44.03 -3.07 1.00
CA ALA A 500 -45.36 -2.87 0.42
C ALA A 500 -46.07 -4.21 0.33
N THR A 501 -47.02 -4.44 1.23
CA THR A 501 -47.91 -5.61 1.14
C THR A 501 -49.10 -5.23 0.27
N ARG A 502 -49.37 -6.03 -0.77
CA ARG A 502 -50.59 -5.92 -1.56
C ARG A 502 -51.50 -7.07 -1.19
N GLU A 503 -52.63 -6.75 -0.60
CA GLU A 503 -53.71 -7.71 -0.38
C GLU A 503 -54.56 -7.78 -1.67
N SER A 504 -54.64 -8.95 -2.28
CA SER A 504 -55.49 -9.17 -3.45
C SER A 504 -56.90 -9.52 -2.98
N GLY A 505 -57.82 -8.55 -3.06
CA GLY A 505 -59.26 -8.81 -2.88
C GLY A 505 -59.87 -9.54 -4.07
N PHE A 506 -60.89 -10.36 -3.82
CA PHE A 506 -61.72 -10.98 -4.84
C PHE A 506 -62.47 -9.91 -5.65
N ALA A 507 -62.47 -10.04 -6.98
CA ALA A 507 -63.11 -9.14 -7.96
C ALA A 507 -62.51 -7.73 -8.16
N GLY A 508 -61.19 -7.57 -8.04
CA GLY A 508 -60.41 -6.57 -8.81
C GLY A 508 -60.67 -5.08 -8.53
N TRP A 509 -61.51 -4.71 -7.56
CA TRP A 509 -61.79 -3.32 -7.23
C TRP A 509 -61.41 -3.00 -5.77
N SER A 510 -60.38 -2.16 -5.64
CA SER A 510 -59.73 -1.67 -4.42
C SER A 510 -58.92 -2.71 -3.61
N GLY A 511 -57.59 -2.65 -3.76
CA GLY A 511 -56.64 -3.25 -2.83
C GLY A 511 -55.98 -2.14 -2.03
N ASN A 512 -56.14 -2.15 -0.70
CA ASN A 512 -55.44 -1.21 0.18
C ASN A 512 -53.93 -1.48 0.09
N ARG A 513 -53.16 -0.46 -0.28
CA ARG A 513 -51.70 -0.51 -0.29
C ARG A 513 -51.19 -0.02 1.06
N THR A 514 -50.83 -0.95 1.93
CA THR A 514 -50.14 -0.61 3.17
C THR A 514 -48.64 -0.58 2.91
N VAL A 515 -48.00 0.57 3.14
CA VAL A 515 -46.55 0.72 3.12
C VAL A 515 -46.11 0.82 4.57
N ASN A 516 -45.35 -0.16 5.05
CA ASN A 516 -44.72 -0.10 6.36
C ASN A 516 -43.27 0.35 6.19
N GLU A 517 -42.87 1.39 6.93
CA GLU A 517 -41.51 1.92 6.97
C GLU A 517 -40.82 1.38 8.22
N SER A 518 -39.74 0.62 8.03
CA SER A 518 -38.90 0.11 9.11
C SER A 518 -37.49 0.71 9.01
N HIS A 519 -36.92 1.09 10.15
CA HIS A 519 -35.55 1.58 10.26
C HIS A 519 -34.66 0.47 10.81
N ARG A 520 -33.64 0.08 10.06
CA ARG A 520 -32.63 -0.89 10.48
C ARG A 520 -31.24 -0.28 10.32
N ARG A 521 -30.43 -0.35 11.37
CA ARG A 521 -29.00 -0.02 11.27
C ARG A 521 -28.26 -1.16 10.58
N ASP A 522 -27.51 -0.83 9.53
CA ASP A 522 -26.59 -1.76 8.88
C ASP A 522 -25.17 -1.16 8.83
N ARG A 523 -24.17 -2.02 8.78
CA ARG A 523 -22.76 -1.59 8.73
C ARG A 523 -22.44 -1.01 7.36
N VAL A 524 -21.65 0.07 7.33
CA VAL A 524 -21.21 0.70 6.08
C VAL A 524 -20.37 -0.28 5.25
N LEU A 525 -19.47 -1.01 5.91
CA LEU A 525 -18.71 -2.12 5.35
C LEU A 525 -18.74 -3.28 6.32
N LYS A 526 -19.20 -4.45 5.88
CA LYS A 526 -19.16 -5.70 6.65
C LYS A 526 -17.77 -6.31 6.56
N VAL A 527 -17.45 -7.21 7.50
CA VAL A 527 -16.21 -8.01 7.45
C VAL A 527 -16.11 -8.79 6.15
N SER A 528 -17.24 -9.31 5.63
CA SER A 528 -17.30 -9.96 4.32
C SER A 528 -16.91 -9.03 3.17
N ASP A 529 -17.35 -7.77 3.22
CA ASP A 529 -17.10 -6.77 2.18
C ASP A 529 -15.63 -6.37 2.16
N LEU A 530 -15.03 -6.24 3.34
CA LEU A 530 -13.60 -5.98 3.51
C LEU A 530 -12.75 -7.19 3.08
N GLY A 531 -13.13 -8.41 3.48
CA GLY A 531 -12.45 -9.62 3.07
C GLY A 531 -12.52 -9.87 1.55
N ALA A 532 -13.63 -9.48 0.92
CA ALA A 532 -13.85 -9.55 -0.52
C ALA A 532 -13.49 -8.26 -1.26
N MET A 533 -12.69 -7.36 -0.65
CA MET A 533 -12.31 -6.09 -1.26
C MET A 533 -11.68 -6.33 -2.64
N PRO A 534 -12.23 -5.75 -3.71
CA PRO A 534 -11.73 -5.96 -5.07
C PRO A 534 -10.36 -5.29 -5.27
N PRO A 535 -9.49 -5.85 -6.14
CA PRO A 535 -8.24 -5.21 -6.49
C PRO A 535 -8.45 -3.79 -7.02
N GLY A 536 -7.65 -2.84 -6.53
CA GLY A 536 -7.79 -1.43 -6.90
C GLY A 536 -8.79 -0.64 -6.06
N ARG A 537 -9.30 -1.22 -4.96
CA ARG A 537 -9.99 -0.50 -3.90
C ARG A 537 -9.20 -0.59 -2.60
N ALA A 538 -9.29 0.47 -1.81
CA ALA A 538 -8.74 0.50 -0.47
C ALA A 538 -9.63 1.34 0.45
N LEU A 539 -9.66 0.98 1.73
CA LEU A 539 -10.24 1.80 2.79
C LEU A 539 -9.13 2.62 3.43
N VAL A 540 -9.31 3.94 3.49
CA VAL A 540 -8.36 4.88 4.08
C VAL A 540 -8.96 5.44 5.35
N LEU A 541 -8.26 5.30 6.47
CA LEU A 541 -8.56 5.97 7.72
C LEU A 541 -7.50 7.03 7.95
N ALA A 542 -7.92 8.29 8.01
CA ALA A 542 -7.03 9.42 8.21
C ALA A 542 -7.41 10.20 9.46
N SER A 543 -6.42 10.71 10.20
CA SER A 543 -6.67 11.52 11.39
C SER A 543 -7.56 12.73 11.08
N GLY A 544 -8.65 12.88 11.84
CA GLY A 544 -9.58 14.00 11.69
C GLY A 544 -10.48 13.94 10.45
N THR A 545 -10.50 12.83 9.71
CA THR A 545 -11.40 12.62 8.55
C THR A 545 -12.14 11.30 8.74
N LYS A 546 -13.44 11.24 8.42
CA LYS A 546 -14.16 9.95 8.39
C LYS A 546 -13.46 9.00 7.41
N PRO A 547 -13.62 7.67 7.52
CA PRO A 547 -13.00 6.76 6.58
C PRO A 547 -13.45 7.05 5.14
N VAL A 548 -12.57 6.77 4.18
CA VAL A 548 -12.79 7.04 2.76
C VAL A 548 -12.49 5.80 1.94
N LEU A 549 -13.41 5.41 1.05
CA LEU A 549 -13.13 4.38 0.04
C LEU A 549 -12.44 5.02 -1.16
N VAL A 550 -11.27 4.49 -1.52
CA VAL A 550 -10.44 5.00 -2.61
C VAL A 550 -10.22 3.96 -3.71
N GLU A 551 -10.13 4.45 -4.94
CA GLU A 551 -9.58 3.77 -6.10
C GLU A 551 -8.05 3.96 -6.11
N THR A 552 -7.30 2.86 -5.96
CA THR A 552 -5.83 2.90 -5.98
C THR A 552 -5.32 2.84 -7.41
N LEU A 553 -4.43 3.77 -7.75
CA LEU A 553 -4.00 4.01 -9.12
C LEU A 553 -2.71 3.25 -9.43
N PRO A 554 -2.73 2.29 -10.37
CA PRO A 554 -1.49 1.65 -10.79
C PRO A 554 -0.59 2.63 -11.54
N TRP A 555 0.72 2.45 -11.44
CA TRP A 555 1.72 3.35 -12.03
C TRP A 555 1.54 3.57 -13.54
N TRP A 556 1.02 2.58 -14.29
CA TRP A 556 0.81 2.69 -15.74
C TRP A 556 -0.39 3.56 -16.13
N GLN A 557 -1.21 4.00 -15.17
CA GLN A 557 -2.25 5.01 -15.34
C GLN A 557 -1.81 6.39 -14.82
N GLY A 558 -0.58 6.49 -14.29
CA GLY A 558 0.00 7.71 -13.74
C GLY A 558 0.93 8.44 -14.73
N PRO A 559 1.43 9.63 -14.34
CA PRO A 559 2.28 10.46 -15.21
C PRO A 559 3.63 9.83 -15.54
N HIS A 560 4.11 8.88 -14.72
CA HIS A 560 5.42 8.23 -14.89
C HIS A 560 5.37 6.96 -15.73
N ALA A 561 4.23 6.63 -16.36
CA ALA A 561 4.00 5.35 -17.03
C ALA A 561 5.08 5.01 -18.06
N ASP A 562 5.42 5.94 -18.95
CA ASP A 562 6.40 5.70 -20.01
C ASP A 562 7.82 5.54 -19.47
N ALA A 563 8.19 6.34 -18.45
CA ALA A 563 9.50 6.25 -17.81
C ALA A 563 9.68 4.90 -17.07
N VAL A 564 8.63 4.41 -16.42
CA VAL A 564 8.63 3.09 -15.76
C VAL A 564 8.72 1.96 -16.81
N ARG A 565 7.95 2.02 -17.90
CA ARG A 565 8.06 1.04 -19.00
C ARG A 565 9.47 0.99 -19.60
N ALA A 566 10.10 2.14 -19.81
CA ALA A 566 11.47 2.22 -20.29
C ALA A 566 12.46 1.60 -19.30
N SER A 567 12.26 1.82 -17.99
CA SER A 567 13.08 1.20 -16.94
C SER A 567 12.93 -0.32 -16.92
N LEU A 568 11.69 -0.82 -16.92
CA LEU A 568 11.38 -2.25 -16.95
C LEU A 568 11.98 -2.91 -18.20
N THR A 569 11.83 -2.32 -19.39
CA THR A 569 12.41 -2.85 -20.63
C THR A 569 13.93 -3.05 -20.52
N ARG A 570 14.62 -2.17 -19.80
CA ARG A 570 16.07 -2.25 -19.64
C ARG A 570 16.49 -3.25 -18.55
N HIS A 571 15.74 -3.33 -17.47
CA HIS A 571 16.19 -3.94 -16.22
C HIS A 571 15.44 -5.21 -15.82
N ASP A 572 14.18 -5.37 -16.23
CA ASP A 572 13.39 -6.58 -16.01
C ASP A 572 13.87 -7.68 -16.99
N PRO A 573 14.40 -8.81 -16.50
CA PRO A 573 14.81 -9.93 -17.34
C PRO A 573 13.66 -10.49 -18.17
N GLY A 574 12.43 -10.44 -17.64
CA GLY A 574 11.23 -10.93 -18.33
C GLY A 574 10.81 -10.07 -19.52
N ALA A 575 11.21 -8.80 -19.56
CA ALA A 575 10.91 -7.88 -20.66
C ALA A 575 11.84 -8.04 -21.87
N ARG A 576 12.91 -8.84 -21.77
CA ARG A 576 13.88 -9.09 -22.85
C ARG A 576 13.49 -10.25 -23.79
N THR A 577 12.21 -10.62 -23.83
CA THR A 577 11.69 -11.70 -24.68
C THR A 577 10.97 -11.20 -25.93
#